data_AF-A0A4V6Y9D8-F1
#
_entry.id   AF-A0A4V6Y9D8-F1
#
_cell.length_a   1.000
_cell.length_b   1.000
_cell.length_c   1.000
_cell.angle_alpha   90.00
_cell.angle_beta   90.00
_cell.angle_gamma   90.00
#
_symmetry.space_group_name_H-M   'P 1'
#
loop_
_entity.id
_entity.type
_entity.pdbx_description
1 polymer ?
#
loop_
_entity_poly.entity_id
_entity_poly.type
_entity_poly.pdbx_seq_one_letter_code
_entity_poly.pdbx_strand_id
1 'polypeptide(L)'
;MAAAPSLFSQKVLVGEDVTEKVTAGERSQILQSAAGLVNYGVHAGELEFHDTPDNAVAVLIYITTDAKGQKIQDEGIVLFADEDSDGVITGQYAEADVSGIRLFPVPKGGLFVNNAQVEYIRRKTERQGE
;
A
#
# COMPACT_ATOMS: atom_id res chain seq x y z
N MET A 1 -19.26 -33.14 4.48
CA MET A 1 -19.30 -31.89 3.70
C MET A 1 -17.93 -31.71 3.09
N ALA A 2 -17.81 -31.75 1.76
CA ALA A 2 -16.55 -31.50 1.08
C ALA A 2 -16.33 -29.99 1.02
N ALA A 3 -15.20 -29.51 1.56
CA ALA A 3 -14.76 -28.14 1.34
C ALA A 3 -14.40 -27.97 -0.13
N ALA A 4 -14.98 -26.97 -0.79
CA ALA A 4 -14.62 -26.64 -2.16
C ALA A 4 -13.12 -26.26 -2.22
N PRO A 5 -12.35 -26.75 -3.19
CA PRO A 5 -10.99 -26.29 -3.39
C PRO A 5 -11.03 -24.81 -3.79
N SER A 6 -10.37 -23.96 -3.00
CA SER A 6 -10.15 -22.56 -3.37
C SER A 6 -9.42 -22.52 -4.72
N LEU A 7 -10.06 -21.92 -5.72
CA LEU A 7 -9.49 -21.73 -7.07
C LEU A 7 -8.56 -20.52 -7.15
N PHE A 8 -8.40 -19.77 -6.06
CA PHE A 8 -7.44 -18.68 -5.99
C PHE A 8 -6.11 -19.28 -5.52
N SER A 9 -5.21 -19.53 -6.47
CA SER A 9 -3.79 -19.70 -6.16
C SER A 9 -3.35 -18.41 -5.44
N GLN A 10 -3.28 -18.46 -4.11
CA GLN A 10 -2.85 -17.33 -3.29
C GLN A 10 -1.40 -16.98 -3.62
N LYS A 11 -1.21 -16.10 -4.59
CA LYS A 11 0.06 -15.49 -4.88
C LYS A 11 0.25 -14.40 -3.83
N VAL A 12 1.15 -14.66 -2.88
CA VAL A 12 1.42 -13.74 -1.78
C VAL A 12 1.98 -12.44 -2.34
N LEU A 13 1.18 -11.38 -2.31
CA LEU A 13 1.63 -10.01 -2.56
C LEU A 13 2.60 -9.60 -1.45
N VAL A 14 3.82 -9.19 -1.82
CA VAL A 14 4.87 -8.82 -0.87
C VAL A 14 4.69 -7.35 -0.47
N GLY A 15 4.08 -7.13 0.70
CA GLY A 15 3.97 -5.80 1.32
C GLY A 15 4.36 -5.84 2.80
N GLU A 16 4.93 -4.73 3.29
CA GLU A 16 5.27 -4.57 4.71
C GLU A 16 4.03 -4.13 5.51
N ASP A 17 3.74 -4.80 6.63
CA ASP A 17 2.71 -4.35 7.57
C ASP A 17 3.20 -3.13 8.35
N VAL A 18 2.44 -2.04 8.26
CA VAL A 18 2.76 -0.76 8.93
C VAL A 18 1.60 -0.25 9.78
N THR A 19 0.67 -1.13 10.16
CA THR A 19 -0.59 -0.78 10.83
C THR A 19 -0.38 0.02 12.11
N GLU A 20 0.51 -0.44 12.99
CA GLU A 20 0.80 0.23 14.26
C GLU A 20 1.42 1.62 14.04
N LYS A 21 2.35 1.74 13.08
CA LYS A 21 3.04 3.01 12.78
C LYS A 21 2.06 4.08 12.31
N VAL A 22 1.11 3.71 11.45
CA VAL A 22 0.11 4.66 10.94
C VAL A 22 -0.84 5.08 12.07
N THR A 23 -1.35 4.13 12.85
CA THR A 23 -2.30 4.41 13.93
C THR A 23 -1.69 5.23 15.07
N ALA A 24 -0.39 5.04 15.33
CA ALA A 24 0.39 5.88 16.24
C ALA A 24 0.80 7.24 15.63
N GLY A 25 0.59 7.46 14.33
CA GLY A 25 1.00 8.67 13.61
C GLY A 25 2.50 8.78 13.34
N GLU A 26 3.26 7.68 13.46
CA GLU A 26 4.72 7.61 13.26
C GLU A 26 5.11 7.58 11.78
N ARG A 27 4.69 8.61 11.03
CA ARG A 27 4.86 8.72 9.58
C ARG A 27 6.33 8.64 9.12
N SER A 28 7.28 9.06 9.95
CA SER A 28 8.72 8.95 9.65
C SER A 28 9.20 7.50 9.52
N GLN A 29 8.67 6.59 10.34
CA GLN A 29 9.03 5.17 10.26
C GLN A 29 8.48 4.52 8.99
N ILE A 30 7.30 4.96 8.53
CA ILE A 30 6.74 4.48 7.25
C ILE A 30 7.63 4.92 6.09
N LEU A 31 8.14 6.16 6.10
CA LEU A 31 9.09 6.62 5.08
C LEU A 31 10.41 5.83 5.12
N GLN A 32 10.86 5.39 6.31
CA GLN A 32 12.02 4.50 6.43
C GLN A 32 11.75 3.13 5.81
N SER A 33 10.59 2.54 6.08
CA SER A 33 10.15 1.30 5.44
C SER A 33 10.05 1.45 3.92
N ALA A 34 9.46 2.55 3.44
CA ALA A 34 9.32 2.83 2.01
C ALA A 34 10.68 2.95 1.32
N ALA A 35 11.63 3.64 1.94
CA ALA A 35 13.01 3.74 1.47
C ALA A 35 13.69 2.36 1.35
N GLY A 36 13.44 1.46 2.32
CA GLY A 36 13.94 0.09 2.29
C GLY A 36 13.35 -0.74 1.14
N LEU A 37 12.03 -0.62 0.90
CA LEU A 37 11.32 -1.37 -0.15
C LEU A 37 11.78 -1.01 -1.56
N VAL A 38 12.04 0.27 -1.82
CA VAL A 38 12.35 0.72 -3.18
C VAL A 38 13.78 0.37 -3.62
N ASN A 39 14.66 -0.08 -2.72
CA ASN A 39 16.00 -0.62 -3.04
C ASN A 39 16.85 0.23 -4.02
N TYR A 40 16.57 1.53 -4.11
CA TYR A 40 17.14 2.48 -5.09
C TYR A 40 18.10 3.50 -4.44
N GLY A 41 18.57 3.24 -3.22
CA GLY A 41 19.43 4.17 -2.49
C GLY A 41 18.74 5.49 -2.11
N VAL A 42 17.42 5.47 -1.99
CA VAL A 42 16.62 6.64 -1.60
C VAL A 42 16.61 6.73 -0.09
N HIS A 43 16.92 7.91 0.46
CA HIS A 43 16.82 8.12 1.90
C HIS A 43 15.38 8.49 2.29
N ALA A 44 14.94 8.07 3.48
CA ALA A 44 13.62 8.43 4.01
C ALA A 44 13.39 9.96 4.07
N GLY A 45 14.46 10.74 4.26
CA GLY A 45 14.41 12.21 4.25
C GLY A 45 14.10 12.82 2.88
N GLU A 46 14.26 12.04 1.80
CA GLU A 46 13.95 12.42 0.42
C GLU A 46 12.54 12.00 0.01
N LEU A 47 11.79 11.33 0.89
CA LEU A 47 10.45 10.85 0.62
C LEU A 47 9.39 11.71 1.31
N GLU A 48 8.23 11.80 0.68
CA GLU A 48 7.05 12.45 1.23
C GLU A 48 5.78 11.68 0.86
N PHE A 49 4.74 11.87 1.68
CA PHE A 49 3.41 11.37 1.37
C PHE A 49 2.71 12.31 0.40
N HIS A 50 1.84 11.73 -0.43
CA HIS A 50 1.09 12.45 -1.44
C HIS A 50 -0.24 11.74 -1.73
N ASP A 51 -1.23 12.49 -2.18
CA ASP A 51 -2.59 11.97 -2.45
C ASP A 51 -2.75 11.44 -3.88
N THR A 52 -1.71 11.54 -4.71
CA THR A 52 -1.75 11.16 -6.13
C THR A 52 -0.64 10.19 -6.49
N PRO A 53 -0.87 9.28 -7.46
CA PRO A 53 0.13 8.31 -7.89
C PRO A 53 1.31 8.92 -8.68
N ASP A 54 1.26 10.21 -9.02
CA ASP A 54 2.30 10.87 -9.81
C ASP A 54 3.68 10.77 -9.14
N ASN A 55 4.64 10.17 -9.87
CA ASN A 55 6.00 9.89 -9.42
C ASN A 55 6.08 9.11 -8.10
N ALA A 56 5.03 8.36 -7.76
CA ALA A 56 5.00 7.54 -6.57
C ALA A 56 5.97 6.35 -6.70
N VAL A 57 6.67 6.06 -5.61
CA VAL A 57 7.62 4.94 -5.50
C VAL A 57 7.09 3.84 -4.58
N ALA A 58 6.19 4.18 -3.67
CA ALA A 58 5.46 3.24 -2.82
C ALA A 58 4.01 3.70 -2.63
N VAL A 59 3.13 2.77 -2.29
CA VAL A 59 1.72 3.01 -1.98
C VAL A 59 1.39 2.36 -0.65
N LEU A 60 0.72 3.14 0.19
CA LEU A 60 0.12 2.72 1.44
C LEU A 60 -1.34 2.37 1.17
N ILE A 61 -1.71 1.11 1.35
CA ILE A 61 -3.06 0.61 1.12
C ILE A 61 -3.72 0.33 2.47
N TYR A 62 -4.88 0.94 2.70
CA TYR A 62 -5.69 0.71 3.88
C TYR A 62 -6.63 -0.45 3.61
N ILE A 63 -6.30 -1.63 4.15
CA ILE A 63 -6.95 -2.88 3.78
C ILE A 63 -8.20 -3.09 4.61
N THR A 64 -8.09 -3.29 5.92
CA THR A 64 -9.28 -3.47 6.78
C THR A 64 -9.53 -2.32 7.74
N THR A 65 -8.52 -1.47 7.97
CA THR A 65 -8.60 -0.32 8.88
C THR A 65 -8.04 0.94 8.25
N ASP A 66 -8.63 2.09 8.57
CA ASP A 66 -8.14 3.41 8.16
C ASP A 66 -6.97 3.90 9.03
N ALA A 67 -6.46 5.10 8.73
CA ALA A 67 -5.35 5.71 9.47
C ALA A 67 -5.63 5.95 10.97
N LYS A 68 -6.90 5.93 11.38
CA LYS A 68 -7.35 6.11 12.77
C LYS A 68 -7.62 4.76 13.46
N GLY A 69 -7.33 3.64 12.80
CA GLY A 69 -7.59 2.29 13.29
C GLY A 69 -9.08 1.92 13.25
N GLN A 70 -9.90 2.66 12.51
CA GLN A 70 -11.32 2.36 12.35
C GLN A 70 -11.53 1.38 11.21
N LYS A 71 -12.50 0.46 11.35
CA LYS A 71 -12.81 -0.52 10.31
C LYS A 71 -13.36 0.16 9.06
N ILE A 72 -12.83 -0.20 7.91
CA ILE A 72 -13.36 0.19 6.60
C ILE A 72 -14.54 -0.73 6.28
N GLN A 73 -15.72 -0.15 6.04
CA GLN A 73 -16.93 -0.91 5.72
C GLN A 73 -17.06 -1.12 4.20
N ASP A 74 -16.71 -0.10 3.42
CA ASP A 74 -16.87 -0.12 1.97
C ASP A 74 -15.83 -1.01 1.30
N GLU A 75 -16.25 -1.73 0.26
CA GLU A 75 -15.36 -2.52 -0.58
C GLU A 75 -14.54 -1.62 -1.50
N GLY A 76 -13.25 -1.92 -1.60
CA GLY A 76 -12.35 -1.29 -2.56
C GLY A 76 -11.41 -2.31 -3.18
N ILE A 77 -10.81 -1.96 -4.32
CA ILE A 77 -9.89 -2.82 -5.05
C ILE A 77 -8.68 -2.01 -5.51
N VAL A 78 -7.48 -2.57 -5.33
CA VAL A 78 -6.23 -2.07 -5.91
C VAL A 78 -5.62 -3.13 -6.81
N LEU A 79 -5.35 -2.79 -8.07
CA LEU A 79 -4.67 -3.67 -9.03
C LEU A 79 -3.27 -3.14 -9.35
N PHE A 80 -2.31 -4.05 -9.45
CA PHE A 80 -0.92 -3.76 -9.79
C PHE A 80 -0.70 -4.13 -11.26
N ALA A 81 -0.29 -3.18 -12.10
CA ALA A 81 -0.28 -3.37 -13.56
C ALA A 81 0.80 -4.33 -14.08
N ASP A 82 1.92 -4.49 -13.35
CA ASP A 82 3.06 -5.29 -13.80
C ASP A 82 3.04 -6.73 -13.29
N GLU A 83 2.10 -7.09 -12.44
CA GLU A 83 2.04 -8.42 -11.85
C GLU A 83 0.84 -9.20 -12.41
N ASP A 84 1.06 -10.46 -12.75
CA ASP A 84 0.00 -11.49 -12.67
C ASP A 84 -0.40 -11.68 -11.18
N SER A 85 -0.73 -10.60 -10.48
CA SER A 85 -1.17 -10.63 -9.09
C SER A 85 -2.67 -10.38 -9.06
N ASP A 86 -3.34 -11.17 -8.24
CA ASP A 86 -4.70 -10.88 -7.83
C ASP A 86 -4.71 -9.51 -7.12
N GLY A 87 -5.73 -8.69 -7.40
CA GLY A 87 -5.85 -7.38 -6.78
C GLY A 87 -5.94 -7.44 -5.26
N VAL A 88 -5.54 -6.37 -4.57
CA VAL A 88 -5.82 -6.20 -3.15
C VAL A 88 -7.26 -5.76 -2.98
N ILE A 89 -8.07 -6.63 -2.39
CA ILE A 89 -9.44 -6.29 -1.95
C ILE A 89 -9.35 -5.65 -0.56
N THR A 90 -10.02 -4.51 -0.39
CA THR A 90 -10.08 -3.74 0.87
C THR A 90 -11.50 -3.71 1.42
N GLY A 91 -11.63 -3.32 2.68
CA GLY A 91 -12.88 -3.22 3.41
C GLY A 91 -13.33 -4.52 4.04
N GLN A 92 -14.64 -4.69 4.16
CA GLN A 92 -15.27 -5.83 4.83
C GLN A 92 -15.06 -7.18 4.13
N TYR A 93 -14.63 -7.16 2.86
CA TYR A 93 -14.38 -8.35 2.04
C TYR A 93 -12.90 -8.63 1.79
N ALA A 94 -12.00 -7.88 2.43
CA ALA A 94 -10.58 -8.18 2.38
C ALA A 94 -10.29 -9.61 2.86
N GLU A 95 -9.24 -10.22 2.30
CA GLU A 95 -8.84 -11.58 2.68
C GLU A 95 -8.44 -11.65 4.16
N ALA A 96 -8.74 -12.79 4.81
CA ALA A 96 -8.60 -12.93 6.25
C ALA A 96 -7.13 -12.89 6.73
N ASP A 97 -6.19 -13.22 5.86
CA ASP A 97 -4.75 -13.18 6.08
C ASP A 97 -4.11 -11.82 5.73
N VAL A 98 -4.87 -10.94 5.07
CA VAL A 98 -4.46 -9.60 4.69
C VAL A 98 -5.30 -8.57 5.45
N SER A 99 -4.89 -8.25 6.67
CA SER A 99 -5.53 -7.20 7.49
C SER A 99 -4.63 -5.99 7.69
N GLY A 100 -5.24 -4.88 8.13
CA GLY A 100 -4.54 -3.69 8.60
C GLY A 100 -4.20 -2.72 7.47
N ILE A 101 -3.02 -2.11 7.58
CA ILE A 101 -2.50 -1.13 6.63
C ILE A 101 -1.16 -1.64 6.13
N ARG A 102 -1.00 -1.67 4.81
CA ARG A 102 0.18 -2.26 4.18
C ARG A 102 0.86 -1.31 3.22
N LEU A 103 2.18 -1.44 3.16
CA LEU A 103 3.03 -0.66 2.30
C LEU A 103 3.60 -1.53 1.19
N PHE A 104 3.38 -1.11 -0.05
CA PHE A 104 3.84 -1.82 -1.26
C PHE A 104 4.71 -0.91 -2.12
N PRO A 105 5.72 -1.45 -2.84
CA PRO A 105 6.36 -0.72 -3.92
C PRO A 105 5.36 -0.46 -5.05
N VAL A 106 5.47 0.71 -5.70
CA VAL A 106 4.66 1.01 -6.89
C VAL A 106 5.28 0.30 -8.09
N PRO A 107 4.53 -0.54 -8.84
CA PRO A 107 5.02 -1.18 -10.06
C PRO A 107 5.21 -0.14 -11.17
N LYS A 108 6.11 -0.41 -12.12
CA LYS A 108 6.41 0.48 -13.27
C LYS A 108 5.19 0.74 -14.16
N GLY A 109 4.33 -0.25 -14.35
CA GLY A 109 3.07 -0.13 -15.09
C GLY A 109 1.99 0.64 -14.35
N GLY A 110 2.22 0.98 -13.07
CA GLY A 110 1.31 1.76 -12.24
C GLY A 110 0.25 0.93 -11.53
N LEU A 111 -0.68 1.66 -10.91
CA LEU A 111 -1.73 1.11 -10.05
C LEU A 111 -3.09 1.55 -10.56
N PHE A 112 -4.06 0.65 -10.50
CA PHE A 112 -5.46 0.99 -10.65
C PHE A 112 -6.14 0.90 -9.28
N VAL A 113 -6.80 1.97 -8.87
CA VAL A 113 -7.46 2.07 -7.56
C VAL A 113 -8.93 2.38 -7.78
N ASN A 114 -9.81 1.54 -7.23
CA ASN A 114 -11.24 1.72 -7.29
C ASN A 114 -11.85 1.61 -5.89
N ASN A 115 -12.40 2.72 -5.39
CA ASN A 115 -13.06 2.82 -4.09
C ASN A 115 -12.22 2.33 -2.88
N ALA A 116 -10.91 2.14 -3.06
CA ALA A 116 -9.98 1.81 -1.99
C ALA A 116 -9.34 3.08 -1.44
N GLN A 117 -9.13 3.10 -0.13
CA GLN A 117 -8.38 4.16 0.52
C GLN A 117 -6.88 3.86 0.38
N VAL A 118 -6.15 4.79 -0.22
CA VAL A 118 -4.70 4.69 -0.41
C VAL A 118 -4.02 6.03 -0.18
N GLU A 119 -2.75 5.99 0.21
CA GLU A 119 -1.84 7.14 0.16
C GLU A 119 -0.60 6.77 -0.63
N TYR A 120 -0.01 7.71 -1.34
CA TYR A 120 1.18 7.47 -2.13
C TYR A 120 2.39 8.05 -1.43
N ILE A 121 3.55 7.45 -1.67
CA ILE A 121 4.84 7.96 -1.22
C ILE A 121 5.67 8.21 -2.46
N ARG A 122 6.16 9.44 -2.61
CA ARG A 122 7.00 9.86 -3.74
C ARG A 122 8.29 10.48 -3.24
N ARG A 123 9.24 10.69 -4.16
CA ARG A 123 10.40 11.52 -3.88
C ARG A 123 9.99 12.98 -3.81
N LYS A 124 10.52 13.71 -2.83
CA LYS A 124 10.41 15.16 -2.76
C LYS A 124 10.96 15.74 -4.05
N THR A 125 10.22 16.64 -4.67
CA THR A 125 10.78 17.47 -5.72
C THR A 125 11.75 18.44 -5.03
N GLU A 126 13.06 18.26 -5.20
CA GLU A 126 14.00 19.31 -4.80
C GLU A 126 13.56 20.59 -5.51
N ARG A 127 13.19 21.63 -4.76
CA ARG A 127 13.22 22.98 -5.32
C ARG A 127 14.69 23.28 -5.58
N GLN A 128 15.17 22.97 -6.78
CA GLN A 128 16.42 23.53 -7.26
C GLN A 128 16.22 25.05 -7.36
N GLY A 129 16.91 25.78 -6.48
CA GLY A 129 17.21 27.20 -6.64
C GLY A 129 16.44 28.14 -5.73
N GLU A 130 17.13 28.64 -4.70
CA GLU A 130 17.33 30.08 -4.52
C GLU A 130 18.83 30.35 -4.28
#